data_AF-A0A9D8JMZ9-F1
#
_entry.id   AF-A0A9D8JMZ9-F1
#
_cell.length_a   1.000
_cell.length_b   1.000
_cell.length_c   1.000
_cell.angle_alpha   90.00
_cell.angle_beta   90.00
_cell.angle_gamma   90.00
#
_symmetry.space_group_name_H-M   'P 1'
#
loop_
_entity.id
_entity.type
_entity.pdbx_description
1 polymer ?
#
loop_
_entity_poly.entity_id
_entity_poly.type
_entity_poly.pdbx_seq_one_letter_code
_entity_poly.pdbx_strand_id
1 'polypeptide(L)'
;MEKEQPKVFIKDPNKTYGLMEIVDGTSPLAEKAPEDTVETFPHYFILLTICTLAVTLCLFMISLFFDAPLEDLANPLVTPNPGKAPWYFTGIQELIHYTDKPVIPGIIIPLCIIIWLFLIPYIDRKPRTKTGSFLNRVFIGGEKRKVLLVLFTVFILGALVLIVIGELFRGENWNFVLPWK
;
A
#
# COMPACT_ATOMS: atom_id res chain seq x y z
N MET A 1 17.15 -26.35 -23.76
CA MET A 1 17.73 -25.24 -24.54
C MET A 1 17.72 -24.01 -23.66
N GLU A 2 18.84 -23.80 -22.96
CA GLU A 2 19.03 -22.64 -22.09
C GLU A 2 19.23 -21.43 -23.01
N LYS A 3 18.29 -20.49 -23.01
CA LYS A 3 18.38 -19.28 -23.83
C LYS A 3 19.56 -18.47 -23.30
N GLU A 4 20.62 -18.36 -24.10
CA GLU A 4 21.74 -17.45 -23.82
C GLU A 4 21.16 -16.05 -23.60
N GLN A 5 21.33 -15.51 -22.40
CA GLN A 5 20.91 -14.15 -22.10
C GLN A 5 21.82 -13.18 -22.87
N PRO A 6 21.26 -12.16 -23.54
CA PRO A 6 22.06 -11.18 -24.25
C PRO A 6 23.05 -10.54 -23.26
N LYS A 7 24.32 -10.46 -23.65
CA LYS A 7 25.37 -9.88 -22.81
C LYS A 7 25.07 -8.39 -22.62
N VAL A 8 24.65 -8.02 -21.40
CA VAL A 8 24.28 -6.64 -21.00
C VAL A 8 25.38 -5.62 -21.31
N PHE A 9 26.64 -6.04 -21.23
CA PHE A 9 27.79 -5.26 -21.65
C PHE A 9 28.38 -5.84 -22.93
N ILE A 10 28.21 -5.12 -24.04
CA ILE A 10 28.98 -5.36 -25.27
C ILE A 10 30.42 -4.97 -24.96
N LYS A 11 31.36 -5.92 -25.05
CA LYS A 11 32.80 -5.63 -24.94
C LYS A 11 33.22 -4.80 -26.15
N ASP A 12 33.08 -3.48 -26.05
CA ASP A 12 33.64 -2.55 -27.03
C ASP A 12 35.15 -2.42 -26.77
N PRO A 13 36.02 -2.86 -27.70
CA PRO A 13 37.47 -2.79 -27.53
C PRO A 13 38.01 -1.36 -27.40
N ASN A 14 37.22 -0.33 -27.73
CA ASN A 14 37.60 1.07 -27.57
C ASN A 14 37.16 1.68 -26.23
N LYS A 15 36.41 0.94 -25.40
CA LYS A 15 35.87 1.43 -24.13
C LYS A 15 36.66 0.87 -22.95
N THR A 16 37.49 1.74 -22.35
CA THR A 16 38.25 1.42 -21.13
C THR A 16 37.34 1.61 -19.92
N TYR A 17 37.02 0.53 -19.22
CA TYR A 17 36.26 0.59 -17.97
C TYR A 17 37.21 0.74 -16.77
N GLY A 18 36.92 1.70 -15.89
CA GLY A 18 37.65 1.83 -14.63
C GLY A 18 37.28 0.73 -13.65
N LEU A 19 38.21 0.29 -12.79
CA LEU A 19 37.90 -0.66 -11.70
C LEU A 19 36.82 -0.13 -10.74
N MET A 20 36.59 1.19 -10.69
CA MET A 20 35.50 1.82 -9.93
C MET A 20 34.13 1.73 -10.63
N GLU A 21 34.08 1.44 -11.93
CA GLU A 21 32.83 1.32 -12.70
C GLU A 21 32.24 -0.09 -12.63
N ILE A 22 33.04 -1.08 -12.23
CA ILE A 22 32.60 -2.48 -12.14
C ILE A 22 32.30 -2.78 -10.67
N VAL A 23 31.02 -2.75 -10.33
CA VAL A 23 30.53 -3.18 -9.02
C VAL A 23 29.42 -4.20 -9.25
N ASP A 24 29.47 -5.32 -8.52
CA ASP A 24 28.39 -6.29 -8.51
C ASP A 24 27.13 -5.66 -7.90
N GLY A 25 26.22 -5.21 -8.77
CA GLY A 25 24.94 -4.64 -8.40
C GLY A 25 23.89 -5.74 -8.16
N THR A 26 23.06 -5.57 -7.14
CA THR A 26 21.87 -6.43 -6.91
C THR A 26 20.57 -5.64 -7.05
N SER A 27 20.58 -4.58 -7.85
CA SER A 27 19.36 -3.84 -8.17
C SER A 27 18.51 -4.62 -9.18
N PRO A 28 17.18 -4.44 -9.21
CA PRO A 28 16.31 -5.06 -10.22
C PRO A 28 16.70 -4.71 -11.67
N LEU A 29 17.49 -3.66 -11.85
CA LEU A 29 18.01 -3.15 -13.11
C LEU A 29 19.47 -3.61 -13.38
N ALA A 30 20.14 -4.25 -12.42
CA ALA A 30 21.57 -4.58 -12.52
C ALA A 30 21.91 -5.58 -13.65
N GLU A 31 20.91 -6.32 -14.14
CA GLU A 31 21.05 -7.30 -15.23
C GLU A 31 20.20 -6.93 -16.46
N LYS A 32 19.59 -5.74 -16.48
CA LYS A 32 18.83 -5.25 -17.63
C LYS A 32 19.54 -4.05 -18.23
N ALA A 33 19.84 -4.11 -19.52
CA ALA A 33 20.23 -2.89 -20.22
C ALA A 33 19.04 -1.90 -20.18
N PRO A 34 19.29 -0.58 -20.36
CA PRO A 34 18.25 0.47 -20.40
C PRO A 34 17.35 0.38 -21.64
N GLU A 35 17.16 -0.83 -22.17
CA GLU A 35 16.20 -1.17 -23.21
C GLU A 35 14.80 -0.74 -22.73
N ASP A 36 14.08 0.03 -23.54
CA ASP A 36 12.76 0.58 -23.23
C ASP A 36 12.68 1.55 -22.03
N THR A 37 13.78 2.24 -21.71
CA THR A 37 13.77 3.31 -20.71
C THR A 37 13.79 4.70 -21.35
N VAL A 38 13.16 5.67 -20.69
CA VAL A 38 13.17 7.09 -21.08
C VAL A 38 13.76 7.91 -19.96
N GLU A 39 14.49 8.97 -20.33
CA GLU A 39 15.10 9.88 -19.37
C GLU A 39 14.05 10.53 -18.48
N THR A 40 14.31 10.53 -17.17
CA THR A 40 13.40 11.12 -16.16
C THR A 40 13.16 12.60 -16.45
N PHE A 41 14.20 13.32 -16.85
CA PHE A 41 14.12 14.71 -17.27
C PHE A 41 14.35 14.83 -18.78
N PRO A 42 13.50 15.56 -19.52
CA PRO A 42 12.30 16.27 -19.08
C PRO A 42 11.03 15.40 -19.11
N HIS A 43 11.07 14.23 -19.75
CA HIS A 43 9.87 13.50 -20.18
C HIS A 43 8.97 13.06 -19.01
N TYR A 44 9.52 12.34 -18.03
CA TYR A 44 8.75 11.89 -16.87
C TYR A 44 8.31 13.05 -15.97
N PHE A 45 9.17 14.06 -15.78
CA PHE A 45 8.84 15.25 -14.98
C PHE A 45 7.65 16.04 -15.55
N ILE A 46 7.58 16.20 -16.88
CA ILE A 46 6.44 16.87 -17.53
C ILE A 46 5.16 16.07 -17.29
N LEU A 47 5.18 14.75 -17.50
CA LEU A 47 4.01 13.89 -17.27
C LEU A 47 3.55 13.95 -15.81
N LEU A 48 4.49 13.81 -14.86
CA LEU A 48 4.20 13.89 -13.44
C LEU A 48 3.58 15.23 -13.05
N THR A 49 4.09 16.33 -13.61
CA THR A 49 3.55 17.68 -13.38
C THR A 49 2.12 17.79 -13.91
N ILE A 50 1.85 17.29 -15.12
CA ILE A 50 0.50 17.28 -15.70
C ILE A 50 -0.45 16.44 -14.83
N CYS A 51 -0.06 15.24 -14.42
CA CYS A 51 -0.87 14.39 -13.53
C CYS A 51 -1.15 15.08 -12.19
N THR A 52 -0.14 15.72 -11.60
CA THR A 52 -0.29 16.44 -10.32
C THR A 52 -1.26 17.61 -10.47
N LEU A 53 -1.13 18.41 -11.53
CA LEU A 53 -2.05 19.51 -11.82
C LEU A 53 -3.48 19.01 -12.06
N ALA A 54 -3.64 17.90 -12.78
CA ALA A 54 -4.94 17.29 -13.04
C ALA A 54 -5.62 16.81 -11.75
N VAL A 55 -4.88 16.14 -10.85
CA VAL A 55 -5.41 15.69 -9.54
C VAL A 55 -5.77 16.91 -8.68
N THR A 56 -4.90 17.91 -8.60
CA THR A 56 -5.19 19.15 -7.84
C THR A 56 -6.41 19.87 -8.38
N LEU A 57 -6.55 19.99 -9.71
CA LEU A 57 -7.72 20.58 -10.33
C LEU A 57 -8.99 19.77 -10.00
N CYS A 58 -8.92 18.44 -10.06
CA CYS A 58 -10.04 17.57 -9.69
C CYS A 58 -10.48 17.81 -8.23
N LEU A 59 -9.51 17.89 -7.30
CA LEU A 59 -9.80 18.18 -5.89
C LEU A 59 -10.42 19.58 -5.70
N PHE A 60 -9.93 20.59 -6.41
CA PHE A 60 -10.55 21.93 -6.37
C PHE A 60 -11.97 21.92 -6.92
N MET A 61 -12.22 21.22 -8.03
CA MET A 61 -13.57 21.08 -8.56
C MET A 61 -14.50 20.43 -7.53
N ILE A 62 -14.09 19.34 -6.89
CA ILE A 62 -14.86 18.71 -5.81
C ILE A 62 -15.12 19.71 -4.67
N SER A 63 -14.11 20.46 -4.23
CA SER A 63 -14.25 21.45 -3.16
C SER A 63 -15.15 22.63 -3.51
N LEU A 64 -15.34 22.97 -4.79
CA LEU A 64 -16.26 24.03 -5.23
C LEU A 64 -17.72 23.57 -5.23
N PHE A 65 -17.97 22.27 -5.43
CA PHE A 65 -19.33 21.72 -5.50
C PHE A 65 -19.80 21.09 -4.19
N PHE A 66 -18.89 20.69 -3.31
CA PHE A 66 -19.20 20.00 -2.06
C PHE A 66 -18.54 20.72 -0.88
N ASP A 67 -19.37 21.27 0.01
CA ASP A 67 -18.91 21.86 1.26
C ASP A 67 -18.37 20.78 2.21
N ALA A 68 -17.34 21.13 2.98
CA ALA A 68 -16.81 20.24 4.00
C ALA A 68 -17.83 20.10 5.15
N PRO A 69 -18.18 18.87 5.57
CA PRO A 69 -19.07 18.65 6.70
C PRO A 69 -18.30 18.90 8.01
N LEU A 70 -18.14 20.17 8.37
CA LEU A 70 -17.50 20.61 9.61
C LEU A 70 -18.51 20.60 10.76
N GLU A 71 -18.10 20.03 11.90
CA GLU A 71 -18.88 20.09 13.15
C GLU A 71 -18.71 21.44 13.84
N ASP A 72 -19.51 21.67 14.89
CA ASP A 72 -19.39 22.84 15.76
C ASP A 72 -18.02 22.91 16.46
N LEU A 73 -17.71 24.11 16.98
CA LEU A 73 -16.48 24.31 17.76
C LEU A 73 -16.40 23.33 18.93
N ALA A 74 -15.22 22.73 19.10
CA ALA A 74 -14.97 21.70 20.10
C ALA A 74 -15.36 22.17 21.51
N ASN A 75 -16.26 21.41 22.15
CA ASN A 75 -16.72 21.66 23.52
C ASN A 75 -16.39 20.46 24.42
N PRO A 76 -15.49 20.60 25.41
CA PRO A 76 -15.14 19.50 26.33
C PRO A 76 -16.31 18.97 27.18
N LEU A 77 -17.39 19.75 27.33
CA LEU A 77 -18.57 19.36 28.12
C LEU A 77 -19.59 18.55 27.32
N VAL A 78 -19.44 18.46 25.99
CA VAL A 78 -20.40 17.78 25.10
C VAL A 78 -19.63 16.79 24.23
N THR A 79 -19.97 15.50 24.33
CA THR A 79 -19.41 14.48 23.43
C THR A 79 -20.33 14.31 22.22
N PRO A 80 -19.83 14.47 20.98
CA PRO A 80 -20.65 14.30 19.79
C PRO A 80 -21.14 12.85 19.68
N ASN A 81 -22.38 12.67 19.24
CA ASN A 81 -22.99 11.36 19.03
C ASN A 81 -23.73 11.35 17.68
N PRO A 82 -23.30 10.55 16.70
CA PRO A 82 -22.15 9.64 16.73
C PRO A 82 -20.81 10.35 16.46
N GLY A 83 -19.80 10.10 17.30
CA GLY A 83 -18.41 10.48 17.00
C GLY A 83 -17.78 9.51 16.00
N LYS A 84 -17.92 9.78 14.70
CA LYS A 84 -17.29 8.99 13.64
C LYS A 84 -15.81 9.38 13.48
N ALA A 85 -14.95 8.38 13.36
CA ALA A 85 -13.58 8.60 12.95
C ALA A 85 -13.51 9.04 11.48
N PRO A 86 -12.36 9.56 11.01
CA PRO A 86 -12.15 9.74 9.58
C PRO A 86 -12.33 8.44 8.80
N TRP A 87 -12.80 8.50 7.56
CA TRP A 87 -13.20 7.34 6.73
C TRP A 87 -12.15 6.22 6.61
N TYR A 88 -10.86 6.55 6.66
CA TYR A 88 -9.77 5.58 6.63
C TYR A 88 -9.59 4.80 7.95
N PHE A 89 -10.17 5.29 9.05
CA PHE A 89 -10.22 4.63 10.36
C PHE A 89 -11.61 4.09 10.71
N THR A 90 -12.67 4.54 10.05
CA THR A 90 -14.05 4.10 10.32
C THR A 90 -14.23 2.58 10.25
N GLY A 91 -13.56 1.90 9.31
CA GLY A 91 -13.61 0.43 9.25
C GLY A 91 -13.00 -0.26 10.46
N ILE A 92 -11.97 0.33 11.08
CA ILE A 92 -11.39 -0.18 12.33
C ILE A 92 -12.30 0.13 13.51
N GLN A 93 -12.92 1.31 13.53
CA GLN A 93 -13.93 1.68 14.54
C GLN A 93 -15.11 0.70 14.53
N GLU A 94 -15.57 0.32 13.35
CA GLU A 94 -16.61 -0.69 13.18
C GLU A 94 -16.19 -2.05 13.75
N LEU A 95 -14.95 -2.47 13.51
CA LEU A 95 -14.41 -3.71 14.08
C LEU A 95 -14.28 -3.64 15.61
N ILE A 96 -13.91 -2.47 16.16
CA ILE A 96 -13.86 -2.22 17.60
C ILE A 96 -15.25 -2.41 18.24
N HIS A 97 -16.30 -1.87 17.60
CA HIS A 97 -17.66 -1.97 18.12
C HIS A 97 -18.12 -3.43 18.30
N TYR A 98 -17.71 -4.33 17.41
CA TYR A 98 -18.07 -5.75 17.47
C TYR A 98 -17.13 -6.62 18.33
N THR A 99 -16.08 -6.06 18.90
CA THR A 99 -15.07 -6.84 19.64
C THR A 99 -15.11 -6.52 21.13
N ASP A 100 -15.23 -7.54 22.00
CA ASP A 100 -15.20 -7.37 23.46
C ASP A 100 -13.93 -6.70 23.99
N LYS A 101 -12.83 -6.82 23.24
CA LYS A 101 -11.51 -6.24 23.53
C LYS A 101 -11.09 -5.27 22.41
N PRO A 102 -11.41 -3.97 22.52
CA PRO A 102 -11.06 -2.93 21.54
C PRO A 102 -9.58 -2.86 21.15
N VAL A 103 -8.69 -3.25 22.08
CA VAL A 103 -7.23 -3.27 21.90
C VAL A 103 -6.80 -4.16 20.74
N ILE A 104 -7.54 -5.25 20.46
CA ILE A 104 -7.19 -6.18 19.39
C ILE A 104 -7.27 -5.50 18.02
N PRO A 105 -8.44 -5.01 17.56
CA PRO A 105 -8.54 -4.33 16.28
C PRO A 105 -7.89 -2.95 16.24
N GLY A 106 -7.87 -2.22 17.36
CA GLY A 106 -7.31 -0.87 17.40
C GLY A 106 -5.78 -0.81 17.42
N ILE A 107 -5.11 -1.80 18.02
CA ILE A 107 -3.66 -1.75 18.28
C ILE A 107 -2.95 -2.99 17.75
N ILE A 108 -3.38 -4.19 18.16
CA ILE A 108 -2.65 -5.42 17.87
C ILE A 108 -2.64 -5.72 16.37
N ILE A 109 -3.81 -5.68 15.72
CA ILE A 109 -3.92 -5.98 14.28
C ILE A 109 -3.08 -5.00 13.42
N PRO A 110 -3.22 -3.67 13.56
CA PRO A 110 -2.38 -2.72 12.83
C PRO A 110 -0.88 -2.93 13.07
N LEU A 111 -0.48 -3.18 14.32
CA LEU A 111 0.93 -3.44 14.66
C LEU A 111 1.45 -4.71 13.98
N CYS A 112 0.67 -5.79 13.96
CA CYS A 112 1.01 -7.02 13.25
C CYS A 112 1.16 -6.78 11.75
N ILE A 113 0.29 -5.96 11.13
CA ILE A 113 0.39 -5.60 9.70
C ILE A 113 1.70 -4.84 9.44
N ILE A 114 2.04 -3.86 10.27
CA ILE A 114 3.28 -3.08 10.12
C ILE A 114 4.51 -3.97 10.24
N ILE A 115 4.57 -4.83 11.28
CA ILE A 115 5.66 -5.79 11.46
C ILE A 115 5.74 -6.74 10.26
N TRP A 116 4.60 -7.23 9.79
CA TRP A 116 4.55 -8.09 8.61
C TRP A 116 5.11 -7.41 7.36
N LEU A 117 4.68 -6.18 7.07
CA LEU A 117 5.19 -5.38 5.94
C LEU A 117 6.70 -5.14 6.05
N PHE A 118 7.21 -4.89 7.25
CA PHE A 118 8.63 -4.73 7.50
C PHE A 118 9.43 -6.02 7.25
N LEU A 119 8.84 -7.19 7.52
CA LEU A 119 9.48 -8.49 7.31
C LEU A 119 9.50 -8.95 5.86
N ILE A 120 8.57 -8.50 5.00
CA ILE A 120 8.50 -8.86 3.57
C ILE A 120 9.86 -8.79 2.85
N PRO A 121 10.61 -7.67 2.89
CA PRO A 121 11.89 -7.58 2.18
C PRO A 121 12.96 -8.56 2.67
N TYR A 122 12.82 -9.15 3.86
CA TYR A 122 13.77 -10.14 4.40
C TYR A 122 13.37 -11.58 4.04
N ILE A 123 12.07 -11.83 3.87
CA ILE A 123 11.52 -13.17 3.58
C ILE A 123 11.39 -13.40 2.06
N ASP A 124 11.02 -12.37 1.29
CA ASP A 124 10.76 -12.45 -0.16
C ASP A 124 11.99 -12.09 -1.03
N ARG A 125 13.18 -12.51 -0.62
CA ARG A 125 14.40 -12.42 -1.45
C ARG A 125 14.77 -13.79 -1.99
N LYS A 126 15.42 -13.82 -3.18
CA LYS A 126 16.12 -15.03 -3.65
C LYS A 126 17.04 -15.49 -2.52
N PRO A 127 16.82 -16.67 -1.93
CA PRO A 127 17.46 -17.00 -0.67
C PRO A 127 18.94 -17.34 -0.90
N ARG A 128 19.84 -16.46 -0.46
CA ARG A 128 21.31 -16.72 -0.46
C ARG A 128 21.76 -17.54 0.75
N THR A 129 20.95 -17.59 1.82
CA THR A 129 21.24 -18.28 3.09
C THR A 129 20.21 -19.39 3.33
N LYS A 130 20.62 -20.51 3.95
CA LYS A 130 19.73 -21.64 4.29
C LYS A 130 18.48 -21.20 5.09
N THR A 131 18.65 -20.28 6.05
CA THR A 131 17.56 -19.72 6.87
C THR A 131 16.55 -18.92 6.04
N GLY A 132 17.02 -18.11 5.09
CA GLY A 132 16.15 -17.35 4.18
C GLY A 132 15.36 -18.26 3.23
N SER A 133 15.96 -19.36 2.77
CA SER A 133 15.28 -20.36 1.94
C SER A 133 14.17 -21.08 2.70
N PHE A 134 14.45 -21.42 3.97
CA PHE A 134 13.46 -21.99 4.86
C PHE A 134 12.30 -21.03 5.13
N LEU A 135 12.58 -19.79 5.54
CA LEU A 135 11.53 -18.79 5.79
C LEU A 135 10.71 -18.48 4.54
N ASN A 136 11.35 -18.33 3.37
CA ASN A 136 10.64 -18.13 2.11
C ASN A 136 9.68 -19.29 1.83
N ARG A 137 10.14 -20.55 1.94
CA ARG A 137 9.30 -21.74 1.72
C ARG A 137 8.16 -21.88 2.75
N VAL A 138 8.38 -21.48 4.00
CA VAL A 138 7.37 -21.56 5.05
C VAL A 138 6.28 -20.50 4.86
N PHE A 139 6.65 -19.25 4.56
CA PHE A 139 5.72 -18.11 4.62
C PHE A 139 5.21 -17.60 3.26
N ILE A 140 6.01 -17.62 2.19
CA ILE A 140 5.69 -16.86 0.95
C ILE A 140 5.76 -17.72 -0.33
N GLY A 141 6.66 -18.70 -0.39
CA GLY A 141 7.06 -19.38 -1.62
C GLY A 141 6.02 -20.34 -2.21
N GLY A 142 6.08 -20.50 -3.54
CA GLY A 142 5.27 -21.48 -4.29
C GLY A 142 3.80 -21.09 -4.42
N GLU A 143 2.90 -22.07 -4.27
CA GLU A 143 1.44 -21.85 -4.35
C GLU A 143 0.90 -20.97 -3.22
N LYS A 144 1.63 -20.86 -2.11
CA LYS A 144 1.26 -19.99 -0.98
C LYS A 144 1.19 -18.53 -1.40
N ARG A 145 2.01 -18.07 -2.35
CA ARG A 145 1.93 -16.69 -2.86
C ARG A 145 0.55 -16.37 -3.44
N LYS A 146 -0.07 -17.33 -4.14
CA LYS A 146 -1.44 -17.17 -4.66
C LYS A 146 -2.45 -17.12 -3.53
N VAL A 147 -2.29 -17.99 -2.52
CA VAL A 147 -3.15 -17.97 -1.32
C VAL A 147 -3.01 -16.65 -0.55
N LEU A 148 -1.79 -16.15 -0.33
CA LEU A 148 -1.55 -14.86 0.33
C LEU A 148 -2.17 -13.71 -0.46
N LEU A 149 -2.06 -13.71 -1.79
CA LEU A 149 -2.71 -12.69 -2.63
C LEU A 149 -4.22 -12.75 -2.49
N VAL A 150 -4.83 -13.94 -2.55
CA VAL A 150 -6.28 -14.11 -2.36
C VAL A 150 -6.71 -13.65 -0.97
N LEU A 151 -5.99 -14.06 0.08
CA LEU A 151 -6.26 -13.63 1.46
C LEU A 151 -6.13 -12.12 1.62
N PHE A 152 -5.11 -11.50 1.01
CA PHE A 152 -4.93 -10.06 1.02
C PHE A 152 -6.06 -9.35 0.27
N THR A 153 -6.49 -9.86 -0.88
CA THR A 153 -7.63 -9.31 -1.61
C THR A 153 -8.92 -9.41 -0.79
N VAL A 154 -9.19 -10.57 -0.17
CA VAL A 154 -10.35 -10.74 0.72
C VAL A 154 -10.27 -9.81 1.93
N PHE A 155 -9.09 -9.62 2.50
CA PHE A 155 -8.86 -8.67 3.59
C PHE A 155 -9.18 -7.23 3.18
N ILE A 156 -8.70 -6.77 2.02
CA ILE A 156 -8.99 -5.42 1.51
C ILE A 156 -10.48 -5.25 1.22
N LEU A 157 -11.13 -6.26 0.62
CA LEU A 157 -12.57 -6.23 0.37
C LEU A 157 -13.37 -6.19 1.69
N GLY A 158 -12.99 -6.98 2.68
CA GLY A 158 -13.60 -6.96 4.01
C GLY A 158 -13.43 -5.60 4.70
N ALA A 159 -12.23 -5.01 4.64
CA ALA A 159 -11.98 -3.68 5.18
C ALA A 159 -12.84 -2.61 4.49
N LEU A 160 -12.98 -2.68 3.15
CA LEU A 160 -13.84 -1.78 2.39
C LEU A 160 -15.32 -1.93 2.80
N VAL A 161 -15.80 -3.16 2.97
CA VAL A 161 -17.16 -3.42 3.46
C VAL A 161 -17.36 -2.81 4.84
N LEU A 162 -16.41 -2.96 5.77
CA LEU A 162 -16.50 -2.35 7.10
C LEU A 162 -16.52 -0.81 7.04
N ILE A 163 -15.71 -0.20 6.16
CA ILE A 163 -15.74 1.26 5.95
C ILE A 163 -17.12 1.68 5.44
N VAL A 164 -17.67 1.00 4.43
CA VAL A 164 -18.99 1.31 3.87
C VAL A 164 -20.09 1.18 4.93
N ILE A 165 -20.03 0.12 5.75
CA ILE A 165 -20.99 -0.07 6.86
C ILE A 165 -20.88 1.06 7.88
N GLY A 166 -19.65 1.34 8.34
CA GLY A 166 -19.42 2.37 9.35
C GLY A 166 -19.77 3.78 8.89
N GLU A 167 -19.52 4.11 7.62
CA GLU A 167 -19.83 5.42 7.06
C GLU A 167 -21.33 5.60 6.82
N LEU A 168 -21.97 4.65 6.11
CA LEU A 168 -23.32 4.85 5.59
C LEU A 168 -24.43 4.35 6.52
N PHE A 169 -24.16 3.31 7.32
CA PHE A 169 -25.21 2.61 8.07
C PHE A 169 -25.14 2.84 9.59
N ARG A 170 -24.20 3.65 10.09
CA ARG A 170 -24.10 3.98 11.52
C ARG A 170 -24.71 5.34 11.85
N GLY A 171 -25.68 5.31 12.76
CA GLY A 171 -26.39 6.46 13.31
C GLY A 171 -26.15 6.65 14.81
N GLU A 172 -27.10 7.27 15.50
CA GLU A 172 -27.01 7.58 16.93
C GLU A 172 -26.70 6.35 17.79
N ASN A 173 -25.82 6.52 18.78
CA ASN A 173 -25.33 5.46 19.66
C ASN A 173 -24.70 4.29 18.89
N TRP A 174 -24.17 4.54 17.68
CA TRP A 174 -23.63 3.53 16.79
C TRP A 174 -24.64 2.46 16.35
N ASN A 175 -25.94 2.76 16.43
CA ASN A 175 -26.98 1.84 15.97
C ASN A 175 -26.99 1.74 14.44
N PHE A 176 -27.43 0.58 13.96
CA PHE A 176 -27.61 0.35 12.53
C PHE A 176 -28.86 1.09 12.04
N VAL A 177 -28.67 1.97 11.07
CA VAL A 177 -29.73 2.76 10.42
C VAL A 177 -29.65 2.59 8.91
N LEU A 178 -30.80 2.63 8.25
CA LEU A 178 -30.85 2.62 6.79
C LEU A 178 -30.70 4.07 6.31
N PRO A 179 -29.70 4.41 5.48
CA PRO A 179 -29.43 5.80 5.12
C PRO A 179 -30.54 6.49 4.32
N TRP A 180 -31.51 5.73 3.82
CA TRP A 180 -32.65 6.20 3.02
C TRP A 180 -33.99 6.22 3.79
N LYS A 181 -33.96 6.07 5.12
CA LYS A 181 -35.12 6.20 6.00
C LYS A 181 -34.82 7.20 7.11
#